data_AF-A0A527HK38-F1
#
_entry.id   AF-A0A527HK38-F1
#
_cell.length_a   1.000
_cell.length_b   1.000
_cell.length_c   1.000
_cell.angle_alpha   90.00
_cell.angle_beta   90.00
_cell.angle_gamma   90.00
#
_symmetry.space_group_name_H-M   'P 1'
#
loop_
_entity.id
_entity.type
_entity.pdbx_description
1 polymer ?
#
loop_
_entity_poly.entity_id
_entity_poly.type
_entity_poly.pdbx_seq_one_letter_code
_entity_poly.pdbx_strand_id
1 'polypeptide(L)' 'MMNDPTSPKKDAAERGDADSPLVEVGNVRKSYDAVHALGGVDFHLNPGEVVGLVGHNGAGKSTLMNV' A
#
# COMPACT_ATOMS: atom_id res chain seq x y z
N MET A 1 6.80 -23.76 -30.76
CA MET A 1 6.54 -22.31 -30.58
C MET A 1 5.55 -22.19 -29.44
N MET A 2 6.10 -21.91 -28.26
CA MET A 2 5.39 -21.78 -26.99
C MET A 2 4.51 -20.53 -27.05
N ASN A 3 3.19 -20.69 -26.89
CA ASN A 3 2.34 -19.57 -26.54
C ASN A 3 2.38 -19.46 -25.01
N ASP A 4 3.07 -18.43 -24.52
CA ASP A 4 3.10 -18.02 -23.11
C ASP A 4 1.66 -17.76 -22.63
N PRO A 5 1.12 -18.54 -21.67
CA PRO A 5 -0.23 -18.36 -21.22
C PRO A 5 -0.24 -17.79 -19.80
N THR A 6 0.11 -16.52 -19.61
CA THR A 6 -0.20 -15.81 -18.35
C THR A 6 -0.03 -14.30 -18.49
N SER A 7 -0.84 -13.69 -19.34
CA SER A 7 -1.38 -12.36 -19.01
C SER A 7 -2.59 -12.60 -18.11
N PRO A 8 -2.53 -12.36 -16.78
CA PRO A 8 -3.72 -12.48 -15.97
C PRO A 8 -4.74 -11.41 -16.40
N LYS A 9 -5.95 -11.90 -16.59
CA LYS A 9 -7.12 -11.25 -17.16
C LYS A 9 -7.52 -9.99 -16.37
N LYS A 10 -7.79 -8.92 -17.10
CA LYS A 10 -8.30 -7.63 -16.63
C LYS A 10 -9.81 -7.65 -16.24
N ASP A 11 -10.37 -8.83 -15.94
CA ASP A 11 -11.82 -9.03 -15.77
C ASP A 11 -12.21 -9.65 -14.40
N ALA A 12 -11.25 -9.86 -13.49
CA ALA A 12 -11.49 -10.36 -12.12
C ALA A 12 -11.66 -9.24 -11.07
N ALA A 13 -11.79 -7.98 -11.50
CA ALA A 13 -11.71 -6.81 -10.64
C ALA A 13 -12.95 -6.52 -9.74
N GLU A 14 -13.99 -7.38 -9.75
CA GLU A 14 -15.22 -7.16 -8.95
C GLU A 14 -15.52 -8.25 -7.90
N ARG A 15 -14.67 -9.28 -7.79
CA ARG A 15 -14.60 -10.14 -6.60
C ARG A 15 -13.14 -10.22 -6.22
N GLY A 16 -12.73 -9.40 -5.24
CA GLY A 16 -11.35 -9.31 -4.78
C GLY A 16 -10.76 -10.71 -4.64
N ASP A 17 -9.71 -10.98 -5.42
CA ASP A 17 -8.96 -12.22 -5.33
C ASP A 17 -8.50 -12.35 -3.88
N ALA A 18 -8.73 -13.50 -3.23
CA ALA A 18 -8.42 -13.66 -1.80
C ALA A 18 -6.92 -13.46 -1.50
N ASP A 19 -6.09 -13.49 -2.54
CA ASP A 19 -4.64 -13.36 -2.52
C ASP A 19 -4.15 -11.99 -3.03
N SER A 20 -5.04 -11.08 -3.45
CA SER A 20 -4.65 -9.72 -3.84
C SER A 20 -4.67 -8.77 -2.63
N PRO A 21 -3.68 -7.87 -2.50
CA PRO A 21 -3.65 -6.91 -1.39
C PRO A 21 -4.89 -6.02 -1.42
N LEU A 22 -5.54 -5.88 -0.26
CA LEU A 22 -6.71 -5.01 -0.09
C LEU A 22 -6.29 -3.53 -0.15
N VAL A 23 -5.10 -3.25 0.36
CA VAL A 23 -4.50 -1.91 0.34
C VAL A 23 -3.08 -2.07 -0.20
N GLU A 24 -2.73 -1.27 -1.20
CA GLU A 24 -1.37 -1.16 -1.71
C GLU A 24 -0.98 0.31 -1.70
N VAL A 25 0.12 0.62 -1.03
CA VAL A 25 0.65 1.96 -0.87
C VAL A 25 2.10 1.93 -1.35
N GLY A 26 2.37 2.66 -2.41
CA GLY A 26 3.71 2.77 -2.99
C GLY A 26 4.22 4.20 -2.89
N ASN A 27 5.46 4.33 -2.43
CA ASN A 27 6.27 5.54 -2.52
C ASN A 27 5.61 6.80 -1.93
N VAL A 28 4.82 6.66 -0.87
CA VAL A 28 4.08 7.78 -0.30
C VAL A 28 5.03 8.77 0.37
N ARG A 29 5.02 9.99 -0.14
CA ARG A 29 5.74 11.14 0.40
C ARG A 29 4.75 12.21 0.81
N LYS A 30 4.93 12.77 2.01
CA LYS A 30 4.11 13.86 2.51
C LYS A 30 4.99 14.83 3.27
N SER A 31 4.84 16.12 2.98
CA SER A 31 5.53 17.19 3.68
C SER A 31 4.50 18.26 4.07
N TYR A 32 4.72 18.90 5.21
CA TYR A 32 3.97 20.05 5.70
C TYR A 32 4.97 21.19 5.92
N ASP A 33 4.86 22.25 5.13
CA ASP A 33 5.80 23.37 5.11
C ASP A 33 7.27 22.90 5.10
N ALA A 34 8.02 23.16 6.18
CA ALA A 34 9.42 22.78 6.32
C ALA A 34 9.65 21.36 6.86
N VAL A 35 8.60 20.59 7.15
CA VAL A 35 8.69 19.26 7.79
C VAL A 35 8.34 18.16 6.79
N HIS A 36 9.28 17.25 6.55
CA HIS A 36 9.01 16.00 5.83
C HIS A 36 8.34 14.99 6.77
N ALA A 37 7.03 14.80 6.61
CA ALA A 37 6.25 13.89 7.44
C ALA A 37 6.35 12.42 6.99
N LEU A 38 6.48 12.16 5.69
CA LEU A 38 6.71 10.83 5.12
C LEU A 38 7.75 10.91 4.00
N GLY A 39 8.78 10.07 4.06
CA GLY A 39 9.96 10.10 3.17
C GLY A 39 9.90 9.20 1.94
N GLY A 40 8.80 8.46 1.75
CA GLY A 40 8.66 7.43 0.73
C GLY A 40 8.40 6.11 1.41
N VAL A 41 7.12 5.88 1.73
CA VAL A 41 6.68 4.66 2.41
C VAL A 41 6.00 3.73 1.42
N ASP A 42 6.44 2.46 1.45
CA ASP A 42 5.90 1.37 0.66
C ASP A 42 5.34 0.32 1.63
N PHE A 43 4.04 0.01 1.53
CA PHE A 43 3.43 -1.09 2.28
C PHE A 43 2.18 -1.62 1.56
N HIS A 44 1.82 -2.86 1.85
CA HIS A 44 0.56 -3.45 1.42
C HIS A 44 -0.11 -4.15 2.61
N LEU A 45 -1.41 -4.35 2.52
CA LEU A 45 -2.21 -5.04 3.53
C LEU A 45 -3.07 -6.07 2.82
N ASN A 46 -2.85 -7.34 3.15
CA ASN A 46 -3.61 -8.44 2.58
C ASN A 46 -4.96 -8.64 3.31
N PRO A 47 -5.94 -9.31 2.70
CA PRO A 47 -7.19 -9.63 3.37
C PRO A 47 -6.96 -10.41 4.68
N GLY A 48 -7.52 -9.90 5.79
CA GLY A 48 -7.39 -10.52 7.11
C GLY A 48 -6.10 -10.18 7.86
N GLU A 49 -5.22 -9.37 7.28
CA GLU A 49 -3.99 -8.90 7.92
C GLU A 49 -4.24 -7.67 8.80
N VAL A 50 -3.53 -7.58 9.93
CA VAL A 50 -3.55 -6.43 10.83
C VAL A 50 -2.14 -5.85 10.92
N VAL A 51 -1.97 -4.61 10.45
CA VAL A 51 -0.70 -3.89 10.49
C VAL A 51 -0.70 -2.87 11.62
N GLY A 52 0.31 -2.93 12.48
CA GLY A 52 0.52 -1.97 13.57
C GLY A 52 1.57 -0.93 13.21
N LEU A 53 1.20 0.35 13.27
CA LEU A 53 2.12 1.46 13.01
C LEU A 53 2.76 1.97 14.31
N VAL A 54 4.06 1.78 14.48
CA VAL A 54 4.81 2.11 15.70
C VAL A 54 5.91 3.11 15.40
N GLY A 55 6.17 4.03 16.34
CA GLY A 55 7.19 5.07 16.20
C GLY A 55 6.99 6.21 17.19
N HIS A 56 7.99 7.06 17.35
CA HIS A 56 7.93 8.23 18.25
C HIS A 56 6.85 9.24 17.82
N ASN A 57 6.49 10.16 18.72
CA ASN A 57 5.63 11.29 18.36
C ASN A 57 6.32 12.13 17.26
N GLY A 58 5.57 12.53 16.25
CA GLY A 58 6.10 13.23 15.08
C GLY A 58 6.71 12.33 13.99
N ALA A 59 6.75 11.00 14.15
CA ALA A 59 7.28 10.09 13.12
C ALA A 59 6.41 9.95 11.84
N GLY A 60 5.32 10.73 11.72
CA GLY A 60 4.41 10.66 10.56
C GLY A 60 3.31 9.61 10.65
N LYS A 61 3.11 8.96 11.80
CA LYS A 61 2.11 7.89 11.95
C LYS A 61 0.68 8.29 11.56
N SER A 62 0.17 9.37 12.16
CA SER A 62 -1.16 9.90 11.82
C SER A 62 -1.22 10.46 10.40
N THR A 63 -0.09 10.93 9.87
CA THR A 63 0.01 11.36 8.48
C THR A 63 -0.19 10.18 7.54
N LEU A 64 0.44 9.04 7.81
CA LEU A 64 0.30 7.82 7.01
C LEU A 64 -1.11 7.26 7.04
N MET A 65 -1.83 7.38 8.16
CA MET A 65 -3.23 6.98 8.28
C MET A 65 -4.22 7.92 7.57
N ASN A 66 -3.80 9.14 7.22
CA ASN A 66 -4.64 10.16 6.58
C ASN A 66 -4.30 10.38 5.10
N VAL A 67 -3.44 9.54 4.53
CA VAL A 67 -3.23 9.46 3.07
C VAL A 67 -4.26 8.49 2.51
#